data_AF-A0A9D2MEW7-F1
#
_entry.id   AF-A0A9D2MEW7-F1
#
_cell.length_a   1.000
_cell.length_b   1.000
_cell.length_c   1.000
_cell.angle_alpha   90.00
_cell.angle_beta   90.00
_cell.angle_gamma   90.00
#
_symmetry.space_group_name_H-M   'P 1'
#
loop_
_entity.id
_entity.type
_entity.pdbx_description
1 polymer ?
#
loop_
_entity_poly.entity_id
_entity_poly.type
_entity_poly.pdbx_seq_one_letter_code
_entity_poly.pdbx_strand_id
1 'polypeptide(L)'
;MIEIEHLTKRYGAVTAVSDLSLQIDSGRTSVLLHAGTEDLYRLCGDIFLACAENNAVLLELTPRRASLEDVFLELNAGQPEAPAADEDTDKDKEARS
;
A
#
# COMPACT_ATOMS: atom_id res chain seq x y z
N MET A 1 0.00 14.09 -19.31
CA MET A 1 -0.01 13.22 -18.14
C MET A 1 -0.92 13.83 -17.10
N ILE A 2 -1.97 13.13 -16.69
CA ILE A 2 -2.87 13.54 -15.60
C ILE A 2 -2.63 12.57 -14.45
N GLU A 3 -2.42 13.11 -13.26
CA GLU A 3 -2.20 12.34 -12.04
C GLU A 3 -3.18 12.82 -10.97
N ILE A 4 -3.85 11.86 -10.35
CA ILE A 4 -4.79 12.09 -9.25
C ILE A 4 -4.46 11.06 -8.18
N GLU A 5 -4.24 11.54 -6.96
CA GLU A 5 -3.93 10.70 -5.80
C GLU A 5 -4.99 10.88 -4.72
N HIS A 6 -5.20 9.82 -3.92
CA HIS A 6 -6.06 9.83 -2.74
C HIS A 6 -7.52 10.29 -3.01
N LEU A 7 -8.05 10.02 -4.21
CA LEU A 7 -9.40 10.44 -4.58
C LEU A 7 -10.44 9.65 -3.79
N THR A 8 -11.24 10.36 -3.00
CA THR A 8 -12.38 9.78 -2.28
C THR A 8 -13.68 10.33 -2.85
N LYS A 9 -14.57 9.44 -3.30
CA LYS A 9 -15.89 9.81 -3.84
C LYS A 9 -17.00 9.34 -2.90
N ARG A 10 -17.79 10.30 -2.42
CA ARG A 10 -18.93 10.06 -1.51
C ARG A 10 -20.23 10.54 -2.15
N TYR A 11 -21.28 9.74 -2.02
CA TYR A 11 -22.65 10.06 -2.41
C TYR A 11 -23.52 10.07 -1.15
N GLY A 12 -23.71 11.25 -0.58
CA GLY A 12 -24.34 11.41 0.73
C GLY A 12 -23.53 10.71 1.82
N ALA A 13 -24.16 9.76 2.51
CA ALA A 13 -23.52 8.97 3.56
C ALA A 13 -22.62 7.84 3.02
N VAL A 14 -22.78 7.43 1.77
CA VAL A 14 -22.09 6.27 1.19
C VAL A 14 -20.77 6.71 0.57
N THR A 15 -19.66 6.08 0.98
CA THR A 15 -18.37 6.20 0.27
C THR A 15 -18.35 5.19 -0.85
N ALA A 16 -18.47 5.66 -2.10
CA ALA A 16 -18.43 4.80 -3.28
C ALA A 16 -16.99 4.42 -3.65
N VAL A 17 -16.04 5.32 -3.41
CA VAL A 17 -14.62 5.11 -3.68
C VAL A 17 -13.83 5.72 -2.54
N SER A 18 -12.91 4.96 -1.96
CA SER A 18 -11.93 5.43 -0.97
C SER A 18 -10.53 5.29 -1.54
N ASP A 19 -9.75 6.37 -1.42
CA ASP A 19 -8.31 6.36 -1.68
C ASP A 19 -7.89 5.79 -3.05
N LEU A 20 -8.52 6.29 -4.10
CA LEU A 20 -8.25 5.94 -5.49
C LEU A 20 -7.08 6.78 -6.02
N SER A 21 -6.06 6.11 -6.55
CA SER A 21 -5.00 6.78 -7.33
C SER A 21 -5.12 6.41 -8.80
N LEU A 22 -5.06 7.42 -9.65
CA LEU A 22 -5.28 7.35 -11.09
C LEU A 22 -4.14 8.07 -11.80
N GLN A 23 -3.51 7.39 -12.74
CA GLN A 23 -2.56 7.99 -13.67
C GLN A 23 -3.04 7.78 -15.10
N ILE A 24 -3.17 8.86 -15.86
CA ILE A 24 -3.55 8.83 -17.27
C ILE A 24 -2.36 9.32 -18.09
N ASP A 25 -1.79 8.40 -18.86
CA ASP A 25 -0.79 8.68 -19.87
C ASP A 25 -1.33 8.35 -21.27
N SER A 26 -0.51 8.59 -22.30
CA SER A 26 -0.75 8.53 -23.75
C SER A 26 -1.45 7.24 -24.23
N GLY A 27 -2.74 7.10 -23.94
CA GLY A 27 -3.56 5.93 -24.24
C GLY A 27 -3.57 4.83 -23.16
N ARG A 28 -2.92 5.03 -22.00
CA ARG A 28 -2.94 4.07 -20.89
C ARG A 28 -3.41 4.74 -19.61
N THR A 29 -4.40 4.11 -18.96
CA THR A 29 -4.88 4.51 -17.65
C THR A 29 -4.49 3.45 -16.63
N SER A 30 -3.73 3.85 -15.61
CA SER A 30 -3.36 3.01 -14.48
C SER A 30 -4.19 3.42 -13.27
N VAL A 31 -4.73 2.42 -12.56
CA VAL A 31 -5.60 2.63 -11.41
C VAL A 31 -5.10 1.79 -10.25
N LEU A 32 -4.93 2.41 -9.08
CA LEU A 32 -4.72 1.73 -7.81
C LEU A 32 -5.97 1.91 -6.94
N LEU A 33 -6.52 0.79 -6.48
CA LEU A 33 -7.75 0.73 -5.69
C LEU A 33 -7.46 0.16 -4.30
N HIS A 34 -7.79 0.93 -3.26
CA HIS A 34 -7.86 0.41 -1.90
C HIS A 34 -9.29 -0.05 -1.61
N ALA A 35 -9.47 -1.36 -1.51
CA ALA A 35 -10.76 -1.96 -1.24
C ALA A 35 -10.79 -2.56 0.18
N GLY A 36 -11.77 -2.16 0.98
CA GLY A 36 -12.05 -2.72 2.31
C GLY A 36 -12.81 -4.06 2.25
N THR A 37 -12.50 -4.91 1.26
CA THR A 37 -13.14 -6.22 1.07
C THR A 37 -12.17 -7.34 1.43
N GLU A 38 -12.68 -8.41 2.04
CA GLU A 38 -11.89 -9.61 2.36
C GLU A 38 -11.66 -10.49 1.11
N ASP A 39 -12.60 -10.44 0.16
CA ASP A 39 -12.58 -11.22 -1.08
C ASP A 39 -12.11 -10.38 -2.27
N LEU A 40 -10.80 -10.39 -2.47
CA LEU A 40 -10.12 -9.68 -3.54
C LEU A 40 -10.38 -10.30 -4.92
N TYR A 41 -10.55 -11.63 -5.00
CA TYR A 41 -10.77 -12.32 -6.28
C TYR A 41 -12.15 -12.02 -6.84
N ARG A 42 -13.17 -11.97 -5.97
CA ARG A 42 -14.50 -11.52 -6.37
C ARG A 42 -14.47 -10.10 -6.93
N LEU A 43 -13.80 -9.18 -6.23
CA LEU A 43 -13.63 -7.81 -6.70
C LEU A 43 -12.90 -7.74 -8.05
N CYS A 44 -11.85 -8.54 -8.24
CA CYS A 44 -11.17 -8.64 -9.54
C CYS A 44 -12.11 -9.10 -10.66
N GLY A 45 -12.97 -10.08 -10.38
CA GLY A 45 -14.00 -10.54 -11.31
C GLY A 45 -14.98 -9.42 -11.68
N ASP A 46 -15.46 -8.67 -10.69
CA ASP A 46 -16.37 -7.53 -10.91
C ASP A 46 -15.70 -6.42 -11.74
N ILE A 47 -14.43 -6.11 -11.48
CA ILE A 47 -13.65 -5.15 -12.27
C ILE A 47 -13.48 -5.64 -13.71
N PHE A 48 -13.10 -6.90 -13.90
CA PHE A 48 -12.94 -7.49 -15.23
C PHE A 48 -14.24 -7.41 -16.03
N LEU A 49 -15.36 -7.79 -15.42
CA LEU A 49 -16.66 -7.75 -16.07
C LEU A 49 -17.05 -6.31 -16.42
N ALA A 50 -16.87 -5.36 -15.50
CA ALA A 50 -17.13 -3.95 -15.76
C ALA A 50 -16.29 -3.40 -16.93
N CYS A 51 -15.02 -3.80 -17.05
CA CYS A 51 -14.20 -3.43 -18.21
C CYS A 51 -14.77 -4.01 -19.51
N ALA A 52 -15.15 -5.29 -19.51
CA ALA A 52 -15.73 -5.96 -20.67
C ALA A 52 -17.05 -5.30 -21.12
N GLU A 53 -17.94 -4.99 -20.17
CA GLU A 53 -19.22 -4.32 -20.44
C GLU A 53 -19.04 -2.90 -21.02
N ASN A 54 -17.97 -2.19 -20.63
CA ASN A 54 -17.67 -0.84 -21.11
C ASN A 54 -16.70 -0.83 -22.29
N ASN A 55 -16.41 -1.99 -22.89
CA ASN A 55 -15.49 -2.14 -24.03
C ASN A 55 -14.09 -1.53 -23.76
N ALA A 56 -13.65 -1.60 -22.49
CA ALA A 56 -12.36 -1.14 -22.03
C ALA A 56 -11.37 -2.31 -22.01
N VAL A 57 -10.20 -2.11 -22.63
CA VAL A 57 -9.14 -3.13 -22.67
C VAL A 57 -8.41 -3.14 -21.32
N LEU A 58 -8.56 -4.23 -20.57
CA LEU A 58 -7.80 -4.48 -19.36
C LEU A 58 -6.45 -5.13 -19.71
N LEU A 59 -5.36 -4.37 -19.58
CA LEU A 59 -4.02 -4.85 -19.92
C LEU A 59 -3.39 -5.69 -18.79
N GLU A 60 -3.58 -5.25 -17.56
CA GLU A 60 -3.02 -5.88 -16.36
C GLU A 60 -3.98 -5.67 -15.19
N LEU A 61 -4.11 -6.69 -14.34
CA LEU A 61 -4.86 -6.61 -13.10
C LEU A 61 -4.11 -7.40 -12.02
N THR A 62 -3.52 -6.68 -11.07
CA THR A 62 -2.67 -7.27 -10.04
C THR A 62 -3.32 -7.09 -8.67
N PRO A 63 -3.97 -8.12 -8.10
CA PRO A 63 -4.51 -8.06 -6.76
C PRO A 63 -3.38 -7.98 -5.74
N ARG A 64 -3.33 -6.91 -4.94
CA ARG A 64 -2.40 -6.77 -3.81
C ARG A 64 -3.16 -6.81 -2.50
N ARG A 65 -2.76 -7.73 -1.61
CA ARG A 65 -3.14 -7.67 -0.19
C ARG A 65 -2.04 -6.89 0.53
N ALA A 66 -2.40 -5.83 1.24
CA ALA A 66 -1.49 -5.22 2.20
C ALA A 66 -1.25 -6.26 3.30
N SER A 67 -0.02 -6.74 3.44
CA SER A 67 0.33 -7.58 4.58
C SER A 67 0.62 -6.69 5.79
N LEU A 68 0.43 -7.22 7.00
CA LEU A 68 0.84 -6.52 8.22
C LEU A 68 2.36 -6.26 8.25
N GLU A 69 3.14 -7.06 7.53
CA GLU A 69 4.58 -6.87 7.39
C GLU A 69 4.90 -5.65 6.52
N ASP A 70 4.15 -5.41 5.44
CA ASP A 70 4.27 -4.18 4.63
C ASP A 70 3.98 -2.93 5.48
N VAL A 71 2.93 -2.99 6.30
CA VAL A 71 2.56 -1.88 7.22
C VAL A 71 3.63 -1.68 8.30
N PHE A 72 4.16 -2.77 8.86
CA PHE A 72 5.19 -2.73 9.88
C PHE A 72 6.52 -2.16 9.35
N LEU A 73 6.90 -2.55 8.13
CA LEU A 73 8.07 -2.00 7.42
C LEU A 73 7.90 -0.51 7.12
N GLU A 74 6.74 -0.08 6.62
CA GLU A 74 6.47 1.35 6.36
C GLU A 74 6.51 2.19 7.66
N LEU A 75 6.00 1.66 8.78
CA LEU A 75 6.03 2.33 10.08
C LEU A 75 7.44 2.45 10.67
N ASN A 76 8.30 1.44 10.47
CA ASN A 76 9.66 1.43 11.02
C ASN A 76 10.72 2.02 10.09
N ALA A 77 10.43 2.16 8.78
CA ALA A 77 11.37 2.73 7.80
C ALA A 77 11.74 4.20 8.09
N GLY A 78 11.00 4.89 8.95
CA GLY A 78 11.29 6.24 9.44
C GLY A 78 11.96 6.31 10.82
N GLN A 79 12.17 5.18 11.50
CA GLN A 79 12.90 5.18 12.77
C GLN A 79 14.40 5.01 12.49
N PRO A 80 15.25 5.97 12.90
CA PRO A 80 16.68 5.74 12.86
C PRO A 80 16.97 4.51 13.72
N GLU A 81 17.60 3.52 13.10
CA GLU A 81 18.17 2.37 13.79
C GLU A 81 19.06 2.91 14.90
N ALA A 82 18.60 2.78 16.15
CA ALA A 82 19.40 3.18 17.29
C ALA A 82 20.68 2.34 17.25
N PRO A 83 21.88 2.94 17.24
CA PRO A 83 23.10 2.17 17.17
C PRO A 83 23.11 1.21 18.34
N ALA A 84 23.32 -0.08 18.05
CA ALA A 84 23.54 -1.09 19.06
C ALA A 84 24.65 -0.57 19.97
N ALA A 85 24.32 -0.35 21.25
CA ALA A 85 25.31 -0.03 22.25
C ALA A 85 26.27 -1.22 22.31
N ASP A 86 27.49 -1.03 21.81
CA ASP A 86 28.62 -1.88 22.11
C ASP A 86 28.77 -1.89 23.64
N GLU A 87 28.26 -2.95 24.29
CA GLU A 87 28.64 -3.28 25.67
C GLU A 87 30.08 -3.83 25.66
N ASP A 88 31.03 -2.93 25.45
CA ASP A 88 32.42 -3.15 25.85
C ASP A 88 32.71 -2.21 27.01
N THR A 89 32.42 -2.68 28.23
CA THR A 89 32.87 -2.02 29.46
C THR A 89 33.59 -3.03 30.34
N ASP A 90 34.88 -3.14 30.07
CA ASP A 90 35.95 -2.99 31.07
C ASP A 90 35.85 -3.91 32.30
N LYS A 91 36.41 -5.12 32.16
CA LYS A 91 36.92 -5.90 33.30
C LYS A 91 38.23 -5.28 33.78
N ASP A 92 38.15 -4.19 34.54
CA ASP A 92 39.28 -3.77 35.36
C ASP A 92 38.80 -3.11 36.66
N LYS A 93 38.51 -3.94 37.67
CA LYS A 93 38.61 -3.51 39.07
C LYS A 93 38.97 -4.65 40.02
N GLU A 94 40.08 -4.40 40.71
CA GLU A 94 40.35 -4.74 42.12
C GLU A 94 40.66 -6.21 42.47
N ALA A 95 41.96 -6.50 42.57
CA ALA A 95 42.48 -7.25 43.70
C ALA A 95 43.79 -6.61 44.17
N ARG A 96 43.66 -5.65 45.09
CA ARG A 96 44.72 -5.28 46.03
C ARG A 96 44.61 -6.25 47.21
N SER A 97 45.59 -7.14 47.36
CA SER A 97 46.00 -7.71 48.66
C SER A 97 47.37 -8.35 48.54
#